data_AF-A0A151Z5E2-F1
#
_entry.id   AF-A0A151Z5E2-F1
#
_cell.length_a   1.000
_cell.length_b   1.000
_cell.length_c   1.000
_cell.angle_alpha   90.00
_cell.angle_beta   90.00
_cell.angle_gamma   90.00
#
_symmetry.space_group_name_H-M   'P 1'
#
loop_
_entity.id
_entity.type
_entity.pdbx_description
1 polymer ?
#
loop_
_entity_poly.entity_id
_entity_poly.type
_entity_poly.pdbx_seq_one_letter_code
_entity_poly.pdbx_strand_id
1 'polypeptide(L)'
;MTTKNPTQTGGSKKSNPKSSENKDKKQTTTTTTSANNNNNNKDNKNKDNIKRVDKNGKPFQEDPQFEAFNKRIQEHRDQIQKIQVEEEQLRTQQAQLKKEKEDTQAELLKYKTENSSTVDLFKANRVMKTEIDKLIKEQEVRKTNLQSIMNDLPVKVSSTSTKMSMLDDIEKMAQQIESKIEAERDLVTQRHLVRQLKEVNGQKSLIDDYLEQKEIVNQHEQKIRDLKQQKKAINDQIDKALGPDRKKNVKEGESAITPKDDATTTTTTTTSTTADTTTTSPTTTTTTTEEKKKKTADPNSPMGKLHLKLNEIRAKNQDIYKKLEEHRETKKSTHEKILVEVDKQKQYVAERKVKQQKEYEKQQEERKRQQQEYEEKKRLANEKRETEKLSEIPYEKQIATCESLIRHMVNITPKETKQVEQQEKKSEEVEGFELYKKVDKRPQSKRASAKSQQQQQQQTETADKIKHSFDTMAAFESVSVPMPIKFADIPESKAKAEAKLEHYKKLSAIGIEENKKKLEIRLAELANKNKAKDTTTATTTDATTTSSTTAATESTTTTATTESTQSPTSNVEVEAQ
;
A
#
# COMPACT_ATOMS: atom_id res chain seq x y z
N MET A 1 37.31 14.71 -79.36
CA MET A 1 36.46 15.92 -79.24
C MET A 1 36.49 16.40 -77.80
N THR A 2 36.44 17.71 -77.57
CA THR A 2 36.57 18.34 -76.25
C THR A 2 35.29 19.08 -75.87
N THR A 3 34.71 18.74 -74.72
CA THR A 3 33.72 19.58 -74.02
C THR A 3 34.15 19.71 -72.57
N LYS A 4 34.17 20.95 -72.09
CA LYS A 4 34.47 21.32 -70.70
C LYS A 4 33.16 21.42 -69.92
N ASN A 5 33.21 21.25 -68.60
CA ASN A 5 32.49 22.15 -67.67
C ASN A 5 33.15 22.12 -66.28
N PRO A 6 32.95 23.15 -65.42
CA PRO A 6 33.98 23.53 -64.46
C PRO A 6 33.59 23.39 -62.97
N THR A 7 34.61 23.52 -62.11
CA THR A 7 34.56 24.02 -60.73
C THR A 7 33.93 25.43 -60.65
N GLN A 8 33.50 25.97 -59.50
CA GLN A 8 33.64 25.58 -58.08
C GLN A 8 32.24 25.67 -57.39
N THR A 9 31.95 25.98 -56.10
CA THR A 9 32.67 26.55 -54.94
C THR A 9 31.95 26.12 -53.64
N GLY A 10 32.64 26.13 -52.48
CA GLY A 10 31.98 26.17 -51.16
C GLY A 10 31.75 24.81 -50.46
N GLY A 11 32.29 24.51 -49.28
CA GLY A 11 33.30 25.23 -48.49
C GLY A 11 32.84 25.63 -47.09
N SER A 12 32.91 24.70 -46.13
CA SER A 12 32.95 25.00 -44.70
C SER A 12 33.81 23.98 -43.95
N LYS A 13 34.51 24.43 -42.91
CA LYS A 13 35.53 23.68 -42.17
C LYS A 13 35.17 23.59 -40.68
N LYS A 14 35.96 22.81 -39.95
CA LYS A 14 36.05 22.66 -38.47
C LYS A 14 35.11 21.60 -37.88
N SER A 15 35.53 20.81 -36.89
CA SER A 15 36.91 20.57 -36.42
C SER A 15 37.00 19.30 -35.57
N ASN A 16 38.06 18.53 -35.78
CA ASN A 16 38.49 17.43 -34.91
C ASN A 16 39.57 17.94 -33.93
N PRO A 17 39.58 17.51 -32.67
CA PRO A 17 40.82 17.36 -31.90
C PRO A 17 41.05 15.91 -31.44
N LYS A 18 42.31 15.47 -31.43
CA LYS A 18 42.71 14.09 -31.08
C LYS A 18 42.92 13.88 -29.57
N SER A 19 42.69 12.62 -29.16
CA SER A 19 43.50 11.80 -28.23
C SER A 19 44.05 12.38 -26.92
N SER A 20 43.49 11.87 -25.81
CA SER A 20 44.19 11.38 -24.61
C SER A 20 43.15 10.71 -23.69
N GLU A 21 43.43 9.76 -22.79
CA GLU A 21 44.52 8.78 -22.60
C GLU A 21 44.01 7.76 -21.55
N ASN A 22 44.74 6.69 -21.26
CA ASN A 22 44.31 5.64 -20.31
C ASN A 22 43.88 6.16 -18.92
N LYS A 23 42.79 5.59 -18.39
CA LYS A 23 42.67 5.33 -16.95
C LYS A 23 41.66 4.23 -16.64
N ASP A 24 42.13 3.20 -15.94
CA ASP A 24 41.31 2.08 -15.48
C ASP A 24 40.16 2.53 -14.59
N LYS A 25 38.93 2.33 -15.07
CA LYS A 25 37.75 2.25 -14.19
C LYS A 25 37.27 0.81 -14.12
N LYS A 26 37.89 0.08 -13.19
CA LYS A 26 37.41 -1.17 -12.60
C LYS A 26 35.91 -1.07 -12.34
N GLN A 27 35.11 -1.65 -13.23
CA GLN A 27 33.66 -1.52 -13.20
C GLN A 27 33.09 -2.48 -12.16
N THR A 28 33.24 -2.10 -10.89
CA THR A 28 32.66 -2.83 -9.76
C THR A 28 31.15 -2.88 -9.97
N THR A 29 30.62 -4.08 -10.20
CA THR A 29 29.19 -4.36 -10.14
C THR A 29 28.72 -4.25 -8.70
N THR A 30 28.55 -3.02 -8.21
CA THR A 30 27.71 -2.76 -7.05
C THR A 30 26.32 -3.26 -7.37
N THR A 31 25.98 -4.43 -6.83
CA THR A 31 24.61 -4.89 -6.69
C THR A 31 23.82 -3.75 -6.06
N THR A 32 22.95 -3.11 -6.84
CA THR A 32 22.00 -2.12 -6.31
C THR A 32 20.94 -2.89 -5.54
N THR A 33 21.30 -3.35 -4.35
CA THR A 33 20.35 -3.81 -3.34
C THR A 33 19.38 -2.66 -3.13
N SER A 34 18.16 -2.81 -3.62
CA SER A 34 17.12 -1.78 -3.52
C SER A 34 16.89 -1.49 -2.04
N ALA A 35 17.51 -0.42 -1.55
CA ALA A 35 17.43 -0.01 -0.16
C ALA A 35 15.97 0.40 0.10
N ASN A 36 15.20 -0.54 0.65
CA ASN A 36 13.79 -0.36 0.96
C ASN A 36 13.67 0.80 1.95
N ASN A 37 13.31 1.98 1.44
CA ASN A 37 13.53 3.27 2.11
C ASN A 37 12.43 3.58 3.14
N ASN A 38 12.08 2.56 3.93
CA ASN A 38 11.06 2.54 4.98
C ASN A 38 11.67 2.91 6.35
N ASN A 39 12.71 3.75 6.37
CA ASN A 39 13.54 4.03 7.54
C ASN A 39 13.47 5.51 7.96
N ASN A 40 12.25 6.08 7.97
CA ASN A 40 11.99 7.42 8.51
C ASN A 40 11.08 7.41 9.76
N ASN A 41 11.17 6.35 10.57
CA ASN A 41 10.46 6.22 11.86
C ASN A 41 11.23 5.31 12.84
N LYS A 42 12.55 5.53 13.00
CA LYS A 42 13.41 4.70 13.88
C LYS A 42 13.77 5.37 15.20
N ASP A 43 13.69 6.71 15.26
CA ASP A 43 14.13 7.50 16.41
C ASP A 43 13.00 7.93 17.34
N ASN A 44 11.72 7.61 17.03
CA ASN A 44 10.69 7.56 18.06
C ASN A 44 10.77 6.25 18.86
N LYS A 45 11.97 6.00 19.40
CA LYS A 45 12.27 4.90 20.33
C LYS A 45 11.85 5.21 21.76
N ASN A 46 11.18 6.34 22.00
CA ASN A 46 10.56 6.63 23.28
C ASN A 46 9.29 5.79 23.48
N LYS A 47 9.48 4.47 23.53
CA LYS A 47 8.56 3.52 24.17
C LYS A 47 8.66 3.67 25.69
N ASP A 48 8.56 4.91 26.18
CA ASP A 48 7.98 5.18 27.47
C ASP A 48 6.56 4.64 27.39
N ASN A 49 6.44 3.40 27.84
CA ASN A 49 5.20 2.66 27.81
C ASN A 49 4.35 3.20 28.95
N ILE A 50 3.79 4.40 28.74
CA ILE A 50 2.79 5.06 29.58
C ILE A 50 1.51 4.24 29.44
N LYS A 51 1.57 3.05 30.04
CA LYS A 51 0.42 2.28 30.45
C LYS A 51 -0.47 3.27 31.18
N ARG A 52 -1.63 3.57 30.61
CA ARG A 52 -2.64 4.33 31.31
C ARG A 52 -3.08 3.46 32.47
N VAL A 53 -2.43 3.68 33.60
CA VAL A 53 -2.80 3.07 34.86
C VAL A 53 -3.98 3.84 35.43
N ASP A 54 -4.89 3.13 36.05
CA ASP A 54 -5.92 3.73 36.88
C ASP A 54 -5.29 4.40 38.12
N LYS A 55 -6.12 5.02 38.95
CA LYS A 55 -5.67 5.65 40.21
C LYS A 55 -5.10 4.66 41.23
N ASN A 56 -5.09 3.36 40.93
CA ASN A 56 -4.60 2.26 41.76
C ASN A 56 -3.35 1.57 41.16
N GLY A 57 -2.77 2.11 40.08
CA GLY A 57 -1.58 1.54 39.43
C GLY A 57 -1.84 0.34 38.52
N LYS A 58 -3.11 -0.04 38.27
CA LYS A 58 -3.46 -1.14 37.36
C LYS A 58 -3.64 -0.60 35.95
N PRO A 59 -3.06 -1.21 34.90
CA PRO A 59 -3.34 -0.79 33.53
C PRO A 59 -4.85 -0.93 33.27
N PHE A 60 -5.46 0.04 32.57
CA PHE A 60 -6.82 -0.13 32.05
C PHE A 60 -6.89 -1.44 31.26
N GLN A 61 -7.87 -2.28 31.56
CA GLN A 61 -8.09 -3.50 30.79
C GLN A 61 -8.33 -3.13 29.33
N GLU A 62 -7.52 -3.71 28.45
CA GLU A 62 -7.68 -3.53 27.01
C GLU A 62 -9.01 -4.15 26.59
N ASP A 63 -9.67 -3.49 25.64
CA ASP A 63 -11.02 -3.82 25.22
C ASP A 63 -10.96 -5.01 24.25
N PRO A 64 -11.53 -6.19 24.59
CA PRO A 64 -11.34 -7.39 23.79
C PRO A 64 -11.89 -7.27 22.36
N GLN A 65 -12.90 -6.42 22.14
CA GLN A 65 -13.43 -6.18 20.79
C GLN A 65 -12.49 -5.26 20.00
N PHE A 66 -11.96 -4.22 20.64
CA PHE A 66 -10.94 -3.34 20.03
C PHE A 66 -9.64 -4.09 19.70
N GLU A 67 -9.18 -4.97 20.58
CA GLU A 67 -8.02 -5.85 20.35
C GLU A 67 -8.29 -6.81 19.19
N ALA A 68 -9.47 -7.44 19.14
CA ALA A 68 -9.86 -8.31 18.02
C ALA A 68 -9.96 -7.57 16.68
N PHE A 69 -10.30 -6.27 16.65
CA PHE A 69 -10.19 -5.44 15.45
C PHE A 69 -8.72 -5.21 15.05
N ASN A 70 -7.87 -4.78 15.99
CA ASN A 70 -6.43 -4.57 15.74
C ASN A 70 -5.73 -5.82 15.21
N LYS A 71 -6.04 -6.99 15.79
CA LYS A 71 -5.48 -8.28 15.38
C LYS A 71 -5.81 -8.62 13.93
N ARG A 72 -7.09 -8.52 13.53
CA ARG A 72 -7.54 -8.80 12.15
C ARG A 72 -6.98 -7.78 11.14
N ILE A 73 -6.88 -6.51 11.52
CA ILE A 73 -6.21 -5.48 10.73
C ILE A 73 -4.72 -5.82 10.52
N GLN A 74 -4.04 -6.36 11.54
CA GLN A 74 -2.64 -6.76 11.43
C GLN A 74 -2.46 -8.05 10.60
N GLU A 75 -3.30 -9.07 10.80
CA GLU A 75 -3.30 -10.29 9.98
C GLU A 75 -3.44 -9.98 8.48
N HIS A 76 -4.30 -9.02 8.10
CA HIS A 76 -4.42 -8.56 6.72
C HIS A 76 -3.22 -7.72 6.24
N ARG A 77 -2.54 -6.96 7.10
CA ARG A 77 -1.28 -6.26 6.75
C ARG A 77 -0.16 -7.27 6.49
N ASP A 78 -0.06 -8.30 7.30
CA ASP A 78 0.96 -9.35 7.17
C ASP A 78 0.72 -10.18 5.89
N GLN A 79 -0.55 -10.44 5.55
CA GLN A 79 -0.95 -11.00 4.25
C GLN A 79 -0.51 -10.10 3.07
N ILE A 80 -0.72 -8.78 3.15
CA ILE A 80 -0.25 -7.84 2.11
C ILE A 80 1.28 -7.82 2.00
N GLN A 81 2.02 -7.89 3.11
CA GLN A 81 3.49 -7.99 3.09
C GLN A 81 3.96 -9.30 2.44
N LYS A 82 3.33 -10.44 2.75
CA LYS A 82 3.62 -11.72 2.10
C LYS A 82 3.44 -11.65 0.58
N ILE A 83 2.30 -11.10 0.13
CA ILE A 83 2.01 -10.92 -1.30
C ILE A 83 3.04 -10.00 -1.98
N GLN A 84 3.51 -8.93 -1.30
CA GLN A 84 4.55 -8.04 -1.82
C GLN A 84 5.90 -8.76 -2.03
N VAL A 85 6.31 -9.62 -1.10
CA VAL A 85 7.53 -10.43 -1.24
C VAL A 85 7.40 -11.42 -2.41
N GLU A 86 6.23 -12.03 -2.58
CA GLU A 86 5.95 -12.94 -3.69
C GLU A 86 5.90 -12.20 -5.05
N GLU A 87 5.34 -10.98 -5.11
CA GLU A 87 5.43 -10.09 -6.28
C GLU A 87 6.89 -9.76 -6.65
N GLU A 88 7.77 -9.51 -5.68
CA GLU A 88 9.19 -9.20 -5.92
C GLU A 88 9.96 -10.43 -6.45
N GLN A 89 9.66 -11.62 -5.92
CA GLN A 89 10.20 -12.88 -6.45
C GLN A 89 9.75 -13.12 -7.90
N LEU A 90 8.45 -12.93 -8.20
CA LEU A 90 7.91 -13.06 -9.56
C LEU A 90 8.54 -12.06 -10.55
N ARG A 91 8.76 -10.80 -10.13
CA ARG A 91 9.49 -9.79 -10.94
C ARG A 91 10.94 -10.19 -11.18
N THR A 92 11.60 -10.79 -10.18
CA THR A 92 12.98 -11.29 -10.31
C THR A 92 13.07 -12.44 -11.30
N GLN A 93 12.13 -13.40 -11.25
CA GLN A 93 12.02 -14.48 -12.24
C GLN A 93 11.72 -13.94 -13.65
N GLN A 94 10.85 -12.93 -13.78
CA GLN A 94 10.57 -12.27 -15.05
C GLN A 94 11.81 -11.60 -15.65
N ALA A 95 12.65 -10.94 -14.84
CA ALA A 95 13.91 -10.36 -15.28
C ALA A 95 14.91 -11.44 -15.76
N GLN A 96 14.99 -12.56 -15.05
CA GLN A 96 15.81 -13.71 -15.46
C GLN A 96 15.35 -14.31 -16.79
N LEU A 97 14.04 -14.55 -16.96
CA LEU A 97 13.47 -15.06 -18.22
C LEU A 97 13.61 -14.06 -19.38
N LYS A 98 13.56 -12.74 -19.11
CA LYS A 98 13.84 -11.71 -20.12
C LYS A 98 15.28 -11.84 -20.61
N LYS A 99 16.25 -11.95 -19.70
CA LYS A 99 17.66 -12.17 -20.08
C LYS A 99 17.82 -13.48 -20.85
N GLU A 100 17.25 -14.58 -20.36
CA GLU A 100 17.35 -15.88 -21.02
C GLU A 100 16.76 -15.86 -22.45
N LYS A 101 15.67 -15.11 -22.66
CA LYS A 101 15.10 -14.84 -23.98
C LYS A 101 16.09 -14.11 -24.88
N GLU A 102 16.72 -13.05 -24.38
CA GLU A 102 17.69 -12.22 -25.13
C GLU A 102 18.94 -13.04 -25.50
N ASP A 103 19.50 -13.79 -24.55
CA ASP A 103 20.61 -14.74 -24.75
C ASP A 103 20.25 -15.80 -25.82
N THR A 104 19.07 -16.44 -25.70
CA THR A 104 18.57 -17.46 -26.66
C THR A 104 18.31 -16.86 -28.05
N GLN A 105 17.89 -15.59 -28.14
CA GLN A 105 17.70 -14.89 -29.42
C GLN A 105 19.03 -14.52 -30.08
N ALA A 106 20.05 -14.13 -29.30
CA ALA A 106 21.40 -13.88 -29.80
C ALA A 106 22.07 -15.16 -30.33
N GLU A 107 21.94 -16.28 -29.61
CA GLU A 107 22.43 -17.59 -30.05
C GLU A 107 21.75 -18.04 -31.36
N LEU A 108 20.44 -17.86 -31.47
CA LEU A 108 19.70 -18.14 -32.71
C LEU A 108 20.14 -17.26 -33.89
N LEU A 109 20.44 -15.98 -33.64
CA LEU A 109 20.93 -15.07 -34.68
C LEU A 109 22.33 -15.50 -35.16
N LYS A 110 23.24 -15.82 -34.23
CA LYS A 110 24.57 -16.37 -34.51
C LYS A 110 24.47 -17.64 -35.37
N TYR A 111 23.67 -18.62 -34.95
CA TYR A 111 23.47 -19.86 -35.69
C TYR A 111 22.93 -19.61 -37.12
N LYS A 112 22.01 -18.64 -37.29
CA LYS A 112 21.54 -18.23 -38.62
C LYS A 112 22.65 -17.66 -39.49
N THR A 113 23.51 -16.78 -38.96
CA THR A 113 24.63 -16.19 -39.72
C THR A 113 25.71 -17.20 -40.08
N GLU A 114 26.00 -18.16 -39.19
CA GLU A 114 26.94 -19.27 -39.46
C GLU A 114 26.36 -20.21 -40.54
N ASN A 115 25.06 -20.50 -40.47
CA ASN A 115 24.39 -21.39 -41.43
C ASN A 115 24.12 -20.71 -42.79
N SER A 116 24.03 -19.37 -42.88
CA SER A 116 24.02 -18.67 -44.18
C SER A 116 25.42 -18.64 -44.80
N SER A 117 26.45 -18.35 -44.01
CA SER A 117 27.85 -18.34 -44.48
C SER A 117 28.27 -19.68 -45.09
N THR A 118 27.92 -20.79 -44.45
CA THR A 118 28.19 -22.14 -44.99
C THR A 118 27.44 -22.41 -46.31
N VAL A 119 26.17 -22.00 -46.42
CA VAL A 119 25.39 -22.11 -47.67
C VAL A 119 26.03 -21.32 -48.81
N ASP A 120 26.57 -20.13 -48.54
CA ASP A 120 27.25 -19.32 -49.57
C ASP A 120 28.61 -19.89 -49.98
N LEU A 121 29.36 -20.51 -49.06
CA LEU A 121 30.54 -21.31 -49.40
C LEU A 121 30.19 -22.51 -50.30
N PHE A 122 29.10 -23.22 -50.04
CA PHE A 122 28.62 -24.30 -50.91
C PHE A 122 28.24 -23.81 -52.32
N LYS A 123 27.59 -22.64 -52.44
CA LYS A 123 27.32 -22.01 -53.75
C LYS A 123 28.63 -21.69 -54.49
N ALA A 124 29.59 -21.06 -53.83
CA ALA A 124 30.88 -20.70 -54.42
C ALA A 124 31.66 -21.95 -54.89
N ASN A 125 31.66 -23.03 -54.10
CA ASN A 125 32.26 -24.31 -54.47
C ASN A 125 31.59 -24.93 -55.72
N ARG A 126 30.25 -24.89 -55.79
CA ARG A 126 29.49 -25.37 -56.97
C ARG A 126 29.85 -24.58 -58.23
N VAL A 127 29.93 -23.25 -58.13
CA VAL A 127 30.31 -22.37 -59.26
C VAL A 127 31.76 -22.63 -59.71
N MET A 128 32.71 -22.75 -58.77
CA MET A 128 34.09 -23.11 -59.09
C MET A 128 34.21 -24.49 -59.71
N LYS A 129 33.44 -25.49 -59.24
CA LYS A 129 33.38 -26.79 -59.89
C LYS A 129 32.93 -26.65 -61.35
N THR A 130 31.84 -25.94 -61.64
CA THR A 130 31.34 -25.80 -63.02
C THR A 130 32.30 -25.04 -63.95
N GLU A 131 33.02 -24.02 -63.48
CA GLU A 131 34.04 -23.33 -64.30
C GLU A 131 35.29 -24.21 -64.53
N ILE A 132 35.73 -25.00 -63.53
CA ILE A 132 36.82 -25.98 -63.71
C ILE A 132 36.41 -27.06 -64.72
N ASP A 133 35.23 -27.64 -64.56
CA ASP A 133 34.72 -28.72 -65.43
C ASP A 133 34.51 -28.21 -66.87
N LYS A 134 34.15 -26.93 -67.06
CA LYS A 134 34.08 -26.25 -68.36
C LYS A 134 35.48 -26.04 -68.97
N LEU A 135 36.43 -25.50 -68.20
CA LEU A 135 37.78 -25.21 -68.70
C LEU A 135 38.55 -26.48 -69.05
N ILE A 136 38.33 -27.60 -68.35
CA ILE A 136 38.89 -28.90 -68.71
C ILE A 136 38.40 -29.33 -70.11
N LYS A 137 37.10 -29.21 -70.41
CA LYS A 137 36.56 -29.51 -71.74
C LYS A 137 37.10 -28.59 -72.83
N GLU A 138 37.24 -27.29 -72.54
CA GLU A 138 37.91 -26.36 -73.47
C GLU A 138 39.39 -26.73 -73.70
N GLN A 139 40.11 -27.16 -72.65
CA GLN A 139 41.50 -27.59 -72.72
C GLN A 139 41.65 -28.89 -73.54
N GLU A 140 40.73 -29.85 -73.40
CA GLU A 140 40.69 -31.09 -74.18
C GLU A 140 40.58 -30.78 -75.68
N VAL A 141 39.64 -29.91 -76.09
CA VAL A 141 39.49 -29.47 -77.49
C VAL A 141 40.72 -28.72 -77.99
N ARG A 142 41.30 -27.81 -77.18
CA ARG A 142 42.54 -27.12 -77.56
C ARG A 142 43.72 -28.07 -77.72
N LYS A 143 43.79 -29.15 -76.91
CA LYS A 143 44.81 -30.20 -77.04
C LYS A 143 44.63 -31.07 -78.28
N THR A 144 43.40 -31.44 -78.66
CA THR A 144 43.17 -32.16 -79.93
C THR A 144 43.54 -31.28 -81.13
N ASN A 145 43.24 -29.99 -81.09
CA ASN A 145 43.60 -29.05 -82.16
C ASN A 145 45.13 -28.88 -82.24
N LEU A 146 45.81 -28.67 -81.11
CA LEU A 146 47.27 -28.57 -81.05
C LEU A 146 47.96 -29.85 -81.53
N GLN A 147 47.39 -31.03 -81.22
CA GLN A 147 47.88 -32.32 -81.71
C GLN A 147 47.69 -32.46 -83.23
N SER A 148 46.61 -31.93 -83.82
CA SER A 148 46.48 -31.89 -85.28
C SER A 148 47.59 -31.06 -85.90
N ILE A 149 47.75 -29.81 -85.47
CA ILE A 149 48.81 -28.91 -86.00
C ILE A 149 50.20 -29.54 -85.82
N MET A 150 50.45 -30.28 -84.72
CA MET A 150 51.70 -31.00 -84.50
C MET A 150 51.89 -32.23 -85.39
N ASN A 151 50.82 -32.87 -85.85
CA ASN A 151 50.86 -33.95 -86.85
C ASN A 151 51.02 -33.40 -88.28
N ASP A 152 50.42 -32.24 -88.55
CA ASP A 152 50.47 -31.53 -89.82
C ASP A 152 51.81 -30.81 -90.04
N LEU A 153 52.64 -30.68 -88.99
CA LEU A 153 53.99 -30.13 -89.03
C LEU A 153 55.03 -31.15 -89.56
N PRO A 154 55.72 -30.86 -90.69
CA PRO A 154 56.66 -31.80 -91.30
C PRO A 154 58.03 -31.84 -90.60
N VAL A 155 58.38 -30.80 -89.83
CA VAL A 155 59.51 -30.85 -88.89
C VAL A 155 59.02 -31.43 -87.56
N LYS A 156 59.58 -32.56 -87.14
CA LYS A 156 59.21 -33.22 -85.87
C LYS A 156 59.59 -32.35 -84.68
N VAL A 157 58.60 -31.67 -84.10
CA VAL A 157 58.76 -30.85 -82.89
C VAL A 157 59.18 -31.73 -81.71
N SER A 158 60.34 -31.43 -81.11
CA SER A 158 60.72 -31.99 -79.81
C SER A 158 60.03 -31.23 -78.68
N SER A 159 59.79 -31.91 -77.55
CA SER A 159 59.38 -31.25 -76.31
C SER A 159 60.40 -30.22 -75.82
N THR A 160 61.68 -30.38 -76.20
CA THR A 160 62.81 -29.52 -75.81
C THR A 160 63.25 -28.50 -76.87
N SER A 161 62.78 -28.60 -78.12
CA SER A 161 63.18 -27.65 -79.17
C SER A 161 62.58 -26.26 -78.93
N THR A 162 63.41 -25.23 -78.98
CA THR A 162 63.00 -23.82 -78.89
C THR A 162 62.43 -23.32 -80.22
N LYS A 163 61.68 -22.21 -80.22
CA LYS A 163 61.20 -21.54 -81.45
C LYS A 163 62.34 -21.32 -82.44
N MET A 164 63.48 -20.81 -81.96
CA MET A 164 64.67 -20.56 -82.75
C MET A 164 65.15 -21.85 -83.45
N SER A 165 65.37 -22.93 -82.69
CA SER A 165 65.86 -24.20 -83.24
C SER A 165 65.00 -24.76 -84.37
N MET A 166 63.67 -24.63 -84.28
CA MET A 166 62.79 -25.14 -85.34
C MET A 166 62.80 -24.24 -86.58
N LEU A 167 62.89 -22.91 -86.39
CA LEU A 167 63.03 -21.96 -87.50
C LEU A 167 64.40 -22.10 -88.20
N ASP A 168 65.46 -22.32 -87.43
CA ASP A 168 66.81 -22.60 -87.95
C ASP A 168 66.82 -23.86 -88.83
N ASP A 169 66.07 -24.91 -88.45
CA ASP A 169 65.99 -26.15 -89.22
C ASP A 169 65.13 -26.02 -90.49
N ILE A 170 64.04 -25.25 -90.45
CA ILE A 170 63.32 -24.84 -91.67
C ILE A 170 64.23 -24.01 -92.59
N GLU A 171 65.01 -23.09 -92.03
CA GLU A 171 65.87 -22.20 -92.82
C GLU A 171 67.02 -22.96 -93.50
N LYS A 172 67.66 -23.90 -92.80
CA LYS A 172 68.61 -24.85 -93.41
C LYS A 172 67.96 -25.66 -94.53
N MET A 173 66.71 -26.09 -94.36
CA MET A 173 65.99 -26.84 -95.38
C MET A 173 65.67 -25.97 -96.61
N ALA A 174 65.28 -24.71 -96.42
CA ALA A 174 65.08 -23.74 -97.49
C ALA A 174 66.38 -23.49 -98.28
N GLN A 175 67.48 -23.17 -97.59
CA GLN A 175 68.81 -22.96 -98.19
C GLN A 175 69.31 -24.19 -98.97
N GLN A 176 69.01 -25.41 -98.48
CA GLN A 176 69.32 -26.65 -99.21
C GLN A 176 68.46 -26.87 -100.46
N ILE A 177 67.24 -26.34 -100.52
CA ILE A 177 66.39 -26.39 -101.71
C ILE A 177 66.80 -25.30 -102.70
N GLU A 178 67.12 -24.10 -102.23
CA GLU A 178 67.69 -22.99 -103.03
C GLU A 178 68.98 -23.43 -103.71
N SER A 179 69.92 -24.03 -102.96
CA SER A 179 71.16 -24.61 -103.50
C SER A 179 70.92 -25.68 -104.58
N LYS A 180 69.81 -26.42 -104.52
CA LYS A 180 69.41 -27.38 -105.58
C LYS A 180 68.77 -26.70 -106.78
N ILE A 181 67.99 -25.63 -106.56
CA ILE A 181 67.38 -24.82 -107.63
C ILE A 181 68.45 -24.17 -108.51
N GLU A 182 69.56 -23.73 -107.92
CA GLU A 182 70.70 -23.14 -108.64
C GLU A 182 71.54 -24.18 -109.40
N ALA A 183 71.67 -25.39 -108.86
CA ALA A 183 72.43 -26.48 -109.50
C ALA A 183 71.66 -27.20 -110.62
N GLU A 184 70.32 -27.22 -110.55
CA GLU A 184 69.47 -27.93 -111.50
C GLU A 184 69.37 -27.21 -112.86
N ARG A 185 69.42 -28.00 -113.94
CA ARG A 185 69.31 -27.52 -115.33
C ARG A 185 67.99 -27.88 -116.00
N ASP A 186 67.26 -28.90 -115.50
CA ASP A 186 65.91 -29.19 -115.98
C ASP A 186 64.89 -28.20 -115.39
N LEU A 187 64.22 -27.47 -116.28
CA LEU A 187 63.17 -26.51 -115.94
C LEU A 187 61.96 -27.16 -115.24
N VAL A 188 61.67 -28.45 -115.49
CA VAL A 188 60.54 -29.15 -114.86
C VAL A 188 60.86 -29.47 -113.39
N THR A 189 62.06 -30.00 -113.14
CA THR A 189 62.59 -30.30 -111.80
C THR A 189 62.81 -29.02 -111.00
N GLN A 190 63.36 -27.97 -111.61
CA GLN A 190 63.50 -26.65 -110.97
C GLN A 190 62.12 -26.07 -110.58
N ARG A 191 61.09 -26.19 -111.42
CA ARG A 191 59.70 -25.83 -111.08
C ARG A 191 59.08 -26.69 -109.99
N HIS A 192 59.55 -27.91 -109.76
CA HIS A 192 59.14 -28.74 -108.63
C HIS A 192 59.82 -28.29 -107.33
N LEU A 193 61.14 -28.07 -107.36
CA LEU A 193 61.90 -27.55 -106.23
C LEU A 193 61.39 -26.17 -105.76
N VAL A 194 60.99 -25.28 -106.68
CA VAL A 194 60.36 -23.99 -106.32
C VAL A 194 59.01 -24.16 -105.60
N ARG A 195 58.28 -25.27 -105.80
CA ARG A 195 57.09 -25.58 -104.99
C ARG A 195 57.50 -26.06 -103.59
N GLN A 196 58.47 -26.96 -103.50
CA GLN A 196 59.01 -27.41 -102.21
C GLN A 196 59.54 -26.23 -101.38
N LEU A 197 60.22 -25.25 -102.00
CA LEU A 197 60.70 -24.05 -101.31
C LEU A 197 59.55 -23.17 -100.79
N LYS A 198 58.44 -23.05 -101.54
CA LYS A 198 57.24 -22.35 -101.06
C LYS A 198 56.54 -23.09 -99.93
N GLU A 199 56.50 -24.41 -100.00
CA GLU A 199 55.97 -25.29 -98.95
C GLU A 199 56.79 -25.17 -97.66
N VAL A 200 58.12 -25.25 -97.75
CA VAL A 200 59.06 -25.07 -96.62
C VAL A 200 58.97 -23.67 -96.02
N ASN A 201 58.86 -22.61 -96.82
CA ASN A 201 58.64 -21.27 -96.28
C ASN A 201 57.24 -21.12 -95.63
N GLY A 202 56.21 -21.80 -96.13
CA GLY A 202 54.89 -21.87 -95.50
C GLY A 202 54.90 -22.51 -94.11
N GLN A 203 55.80 -23.47 -93.87
CA GLN A 203 55.94 -24.14 -92.56
C GLN A 203 56.35 -23.18 -91.44
N LYS A 204 57.00 -22.03 -91.74
CA LYS A 204 57.30 -21.02 -90.71
C LYS A 204 56.02 -20.48 -90.05
N SER A 205 54.92 -20.32 -90.81
CA SER A 205 53.62 -19.94 -90.24
C SER A 205 53.05 -21.03 -89.34
N LEU A 206 53.08 -22.29 -89.79
CA LEU A 206 52.54 -23.42 -89.02
C LEU A 206 53.28 -23.63 -87.68
N ILE A 207 54.58 -23.31 -87.61
CA ILE A 207 55.33 -23.32 -86.36
C ILE A 207 54.91 -22.17 -85.44
N ASP A 208 54.67 -20.98 -85.99
CA ASP A 208 54.18 -19.84 -85.21
C ASP A 208 52.77 -20.09 -84.66
N ASP A 209 51.86 -20.61 -85.50
CA ASP A 209 50.52 -21.04 -85.12
C ASP A 209 50.56 -22.13 -84.02
N TYR A 210 51.41 -23.16 -84.18
CA TYR A 210 51.61 -24.21 -83.19
C TYR A 210 52.11 -23.65 -81.84
N LEU A 211 53.07 -22.74 -81.86
CA LEU A 211 53.66 -22.17 -80.65
C LEU A 211 52.69 -21.23 -79.92
N GLU A 212 51.88 -20.45 -80.65
CA GLU A 212 50.82 -19.65 -80.05
C GLU A 212 49.74 -20.55 -79.41
N GLN A 213 49.26 -21.58 -80.12
CA GLN A 213 48.28 -22.53 -79.56
C GLN A 213 48.84 -23.31 -78.35
N LYS A 214 50.13 -23.67 -78.37
CA LYS A 214 50.81 -24.30 -77.23
C LYS A 214 50.84 -23.39 -76.01
N GLU A 215 51.11 -22.11 -76.19
CA GLU A 215 51.12 -21.14 -75.09
C GLU A 215 49.70 -20.84 -74.57
N ILE A 216 48.70 -20.76 -75.45
CA ILE A 216 47.29 -20.67 -75.07
C ILE A 216 46.87 -21.88 -74.21
N VAL A 217 47.35 -23.09 -74.53
CA VAL A 217 47.12 -24.31 -73.72
C VAL A 217 47.84 -24.22 -72.37
N ASN A 218 49.10 -23.76 -72.32
CA ASN A 218 49.84 -23.56 -71.06
C ASN A 218 49.11 -22.61 -70.10
N GLN A 219 48.59 -21.50 -70.62
CA GLN A 219 47.85 -20.49 -69.84
C GLN A 219 46.53 -21.05 -69.31
N HIS A 220 45.83 -21.88 -70.08
CA HIS A 220 44.64 -22.58 -69.60
C HIS A 220 44.97 -23.63 -68.53
N GLU A 221 46.11 -24.33 -68.65
CA GLU A 221 46.61 -25.23 -67.61
C GLU A 221 46.98 -24.52 -66.30
N GLN A 222 47.48 -23.28 -66.38
CA GLN A 222 47.71 -22.47 -65.19
C GLN A 222 46.37 -22.03 -64.57
N LYS A 223 45.44 -21.46 -65.35
CA LYS A 223 44.10 -21.07 -64.87
C LYS A 223 43.36 -22.24 -64.19
N ILE A 224 43.46 -23.45 -64.74
CA ILE A 224 42.85 -24.67 -64.18
C ILE A 224 43.54 -25.09 -62.87
N ARG A 225 44.87 -24.95 -62.75
CA ARG A 225 45.59 -25.19 -61.48
C ARG A 225 45.19 -24.18 -60.41
N ASP A 226 45.15 -22.89 -60.74
CA ASP A 226 44.80 -21.81 -59.82
C ASP A 226 43.36 -21.99 -59.29
N LEU A 227 42.40 -22.28 -60.17
CA LEU A 227 41.02 -22.54 -59.77
C LEU A 227 40.88 -23.83 -58.93
N LYS A 228 41.65 -24.89 -59.23
CA LYS A 228 41.70 -26.10 -58.38
C LYS A 228 42.24 -25.77 -56.98
N GLN A 229 43.23 -24.89 -56.86
CA GLN A 229 43.75 -24.43 -55.57
C GLN A 229 42.75 -23.55 -54.81
N GLN A 230 42.06 -22.62 -55.48
CA GLN A 230 40.98 -21.82 -54.88
C GLN A 230 39.82 -22.70 -54.40
N LYS A 231 39.38 -23.67 -55.22
CA LYS A 231 38.36 -24.65 -54.83
C LYS A 231 38.78 -25.49 -53.62
N LYS A 232 40.05 -25.89 -53.54
CA LYS A 232 40.59 -26.55 -52.33
C LYS A 232 40.44 -25.64 -51.10
N ALA A 233 40.82 -24.37 -51.19
CA ALA A 233 40.67 -23.43 -50.08
C ALA A 233 39.20 -23.23 -49.64
N ILE A 234 38.24 -23.25 -50.57
CA ILE A 234 36.81 -23.23 -50.23
C ILE A 234 36.36 -24.55 -49.58
N ASN A 235 36.82 -25.71 -50.08
CA ASN A 235 36.59 -27.00 -49.43
C ASN A 235 37.11 -26.98 -47.99
N ASP A 236 38.35 -26.54 -47.76
CA ASP A 236 38.98 -26.46 -46.43
C ASP A 236 38.20 -25.51 -45.48
N GLN A 237 37.58 -24.44 -46.01
CA GLN A 237 36.68 -23.56 -45.25
C GLN A 237 35.34 -24.21 -44.91
N ILE A 238 34.70 -24.93 -45.84
CA ILE A 238 33.49 -25.71 -45.60
C ILE A 238 33.77 -26.78 -44.53
N ASP A 239 34.88 -27.49 -44.67
CA ASP A 239 35.33 -28.54 -43.75
C ASP A 239 35.61 -28.01 -42.33
N LYS A 240 36.09 -26.76 -42.21
CA LYS A 240 36.27 -26.08 -40.93
C LYS A 240 34.93 -25.63 -40.32
N ALA A 241 34.01 -25.13 -41.14
CA ALA A 241 32.73 -24.59 -40.70
C ALA A 241 31.68 -25.65 -40.36
N LEU A 242 31.76 -26.86 -40.95
CA LEU A 242 30.93 -28.00 -40.58
C LEU A 242 31.32 -28.62 -39.21
N GLY A 243 32.60 -28.53 -38.83
CA GLY A 243 33.14 -29.22 -37.65
C GLY A 243 33.24 -30.75 -37.84
N PRO A 244 33.90 -31.47 -36.91
CA PRO A 244 34.14 -32.91 -37.04
C PRO A 244 32.84 -33.73 -37.05
N ASP A 245 31.85 -33.35 -36.24
CA ASP A 245 30.64 -34.16 -36.04
C ASP A 245 29.71 -34.17 -37.26
N ARG A 246 29.57 -33.03 -37.97
CA ARG A 246 28.73 -32.97 -39.18
C ARG A 246 29.35 -33.68 -40.38
N LYS A 247 30.69 -33.83 -40.43
CA LYS A 247 31.39 -34.51 -41.53
C LYS A 247 31.01 -35.97 -41.69
N LYS A 248 30.59 -36.65 -40.61
CA LYS A 248 30.07 -38.04 -40.70
C LYS A 248 28.78 -38.06 -41.50
N ASN A 249 27.76 -37.33 -41.04
CA ASN A 249 26.42 -37.33 -41.63
C ASN A 249 26.37 -36.78 -43.07
N VAL A 250 27.28 -35.87 -43.45
CA VAL A 250 27.33 -35.36 -44.83
C VAL A 250 27.86 -36.42 -45.82
N LYS A 251 28.87 -37.21 -45.43
CA LYS A 251 29.46 -38.24 -46.32
C LYS A 251 28.49 -39.35 -46.69
N GLU A 252 27.59 -39.73 -45.78
CA GLU A 252 26.55 -40.74 -46.03
C GLU A 252 25.45 -40.20 -46.97
N GLY A 253 25.23 -38.88 -46.98
CA GLY A 253 24.26 -38.20 -47.85
C GLY A 253 24.70 -38.07 -49.31
N GLU A 254 25.98 -37.78 -49.59
CA GLU A 254 26.45 -37.62 -50.98
C GLU A 254 26.38 -38.93 -51.79
N SER A 255 26.47 -40.10 -51.15
CA SER A 255 26.25 -41.40 -51.81
C SER A 255 24.81 -41.69 -52.23
N ALA A 256 23.82 -40.94 -51.73
CA ALA A 256 22.39 -41.19 -51.94
C ALA A 256 21.74 -40.30 -53.02
N ILE A 257 22.48 -39.33 -53.59
CA ILE A 257 21.95 -38.39 -54.59
C ILE A 257 22.61 -38.64 -55.95
N THR A 258 22.29 -39.79 -56.56
CA THR A 258 22.39 -39.92 -58.01
C THR A 258 21.40 -38.95 -58.67
N PRO A 259 21.80 -38.19 -59.69
CA PRO A 259 20.84 -37.46 -60.51
C PRO A 259 19.92 -38.48 -61.19
N LYS A 260 18.62 -38.36 -60.97
CA LYS A 260 17.65 -38.80 -61.99
C LYS A 260 17.57 -37.68 -63.02
N ASP A 261 17.78 -38.03 -64.28
CA ASP A 261 17.63 -37.13 -65.41
C ASP A 261 16.14 -36.90 -65.74
N ASP A 262 15.40 -36.29 -64.81
CA ASP A 262 14.04 -35.81 -65.06
C ASP A 262 14.09 -34.53 -65.91
N ALA A 263 13.37 -34.54 -67.02
CA ALA A 263 13.64 -33.67 -68.15
C ALA A 263 13.08 -32.24 -68.04
N THR A 264 13.80 -31.31 -68.68
CA THR A 264 13.27 -30.12 -69.38
C THR A 264 12.16 -29.33 -68.67
N THR A 265 12.53 -28.49 -67.69
CA THR A 265 11.68 -27.36 -67.27
C THR A 265 12.13 -26.08 -67.99
N THR A 266 11.46 -25.74 -69.09
CA THR A 266 11.74 -24.53 -69.88
C THR A 266 11.27 -23.28 -69.13
N THR A 267 12.20 -22.48 -68.61
CA THR A 267 11.89 -21.22 -67.93
C THR A 267 11.60 -20.09 -68.94
N THR A 268 10.33 -19.95 -69.34
CA THR A 268 9.89 -18.86 -70.21
C THR A 268 9.91 -17.52 -69.49
N THR A 269 10.85 -16.64 -69.85
CA THR A 269 10.98 -15.29 -69.26
C THR A 269 9.99 -14.32 -69.88
N THR A 270 8.76 -14.28 -69.36
CA THR A 270 7.72 -13.35 -69.84
C THR A 270 7.89 -11.96 -69.23
N THR A 271 8.57 -11.05 -69.94
CA THR A 271 8.57 -9.62 -69.62
C THR A 271 7.23 -9.00 -69.98
N SER A 272 6.38 -8.73 -68.97
CA SER A 272 5.15 -7.96 -69.13
C SER A 272 5.39 -6.49 -68.76
N THR A 273 5.14 -5.59 -69.70
CA THR A 273 5.28 -4.13 -69.50
C THR A 273 3.94 -3.47 -69.75
N THR A 274 3.29 -2.98 -68.70
CA THR A 274 2.10 -2.10 -68.77
C THR A 274 2.13 -1.10 -67.61
N ALA A 275 1.63 0.10 -67.86
CA ALA A 275 1.59 1.22 -66.93
C ALA A 275 0.17 1.48 -66.39
N ASP A 276 0.09 2.36 -65.39
CA ASP A 276 -1.07 3.12 -64.90
C ASP A 276 -2.46 2.45 -64.88
N THR A 277 -3.04 2.34 -63.67
CA THR A 277 -4.11 3.31 -63.28
C THR A 277 -4.49 3.27 -61.79
N THR A 278 -4.84 4.47 -61.28
CA THR A 278 -5.75 4.78 -60.15
C THR A 278 -5.80 3.89 -58.90
N THR A 279 -5.28 4.46 -57.80
CA THR A 279 -5.97 4.66 -56.50
C THR A 279 -7.33 3.97 -56.28
N THR A 280 -7.40 3.00 -55.36
CA THR A 280 -8.52 2.84 -54.41
C THR A 280 -8.13 1.97 -53.21
N SER A 281 -8.78 2.15 -52.07
CA SER A 281 -8.42 1.51 -50.79
C SER A 281 -8.97 0.07 -50.66
N PRO A 282 -8.20 -0.88 -50.11
CA PRO A 282 -8.72 -2.18 -49.68
C PRO A 282 -8.89 -2.25 -48.14
N THR A 283 -10.12 -2.14 -47.65
CA THR A 283 -10.50 -2.68 -46.32
C THR A 283 -11.15 -4.05 -46.55
N THR A 284 -10.33 -5.10 -46.66
CA THR A 284 -10.80 -6.47 -46.84
C THR A 284 -10.11 -7.42 -45.87
N THR A 285 -10.88 -7.98 -44.94
CA THR A 285 -10.42 -8.99 -43.96
C THR A 285 -10.32 -10.35 -44.63
N THR A 286 -9.32 -10.52 -45.52
CA THR A 286 -9.13 -11.77 -46.24
C THR A 286 -8.50 -12.82 -45.32
N THR A 287 -9.33 -13.68 -44.72
CA THR A 287 -8.88 -14.89 -44.02
C THR A 287 -8.41 -15.94 -45.04
N THR A 288 -7.29 -15.66 -45.69
CA THR A 288 -6.63 -16.61 -46.59
C THR A 288 -5.98 -17.72 -45.77
N THR A 289 -6.68 -18.85 -45.61
CA THR A 289 -6.12 -20.08 -45.05
C THR A 289 -5.17 -20.72 -46.06
N GLU A 290 -4.08 -20.03 -46.39
CA GLU A 290 -2.91 -20.66 -47.02
C GLU A 290 -2.33 -21.65 -46.01
N GLU A 291 -2.68 -22.93 -46.16
CA GLU A 291 -1.99 -24.04 -45.51
C GLU A 291 -0.60 -24.25 -46.15
N LYS A 292 0.20 -23.18 -46.19
CA LYS A 292 1.64 -23.27 -46.42
C LYS A 292 2.20 -24.16 -45.31
N LYS A 293 2.40 -25.44 -45.65
CA LYS A 293 3.04 -26.46 -44.80
C LYS A 293 4.41 -25.94 -44.36
N LYS A 294 4.39 -25.22 -43.25
CA LYS A 294 5.51 -24.50 -42.66
C LYS A 294 6.48 -25.55 -42.17
N LYS A 295 7.39 -25.97 -43.07
CA LYS A 295 8.33 -27.08 -42.90
C LYS A 295 9.07 -26.87 -41.59
N THR A 296 8.58 -27.54 -40.54
CA THR A 296 9.04 -27.34 -39.18
C THR A 296 10.48 -27.79 -39.13
N ALA A 297 11.37 -26.89 -38.68
CA ALA A 297 12.74 -27.30 -38.41
C ALA A 297 12.69 -28.45 -37.40
N ASP A 298 13.38 -29.56 -37.72
CA ASP A 298 13.42 -30.76 -36.89
C ASP A 298 13.62 -30.36 -35.42
N PRO A 299 12.72 -30.76 -34.49
CA PRO A 299 12.82 -30.37 -33.08
C PRO A 299 14.14 -30.82 -32.43
N ASN A 300 14.81 -31.85 -32.98
CA ASN A 300 16.11 -32.30 -32.50
C ASN A 300 17.30 -31.47 -33.01
N SER A 301 17.13 -30.73 -34.11
CA SER A 301 18.11 -29.79 -34.64
C SER A 301 18.42 -28.67 -33.63
N PRO A 302 19.66 -28.15 -33.56
CA PRO A 302 20.01 -27.04 -32.67
C PRO A 302 19.08 -25.83 -32.81
N MET A 303 18.68 -25.47 -34.04
CA MET A 303 17.71 -24.37 -34.27
C MET A 303 16.29 -24.74 -33.77
N GLY A 304 15.88 -26.00 -33.88
CA GLY A 304 14.62 -26.51 -33.35
C GLY A 304 14.59 -26.42 -31.82
N LYS A 305 15.66 -26.86 -31.15
CA LYS A 305 15.84 -26.76 -29.70
C LYS A 305 15.78 -25.31 -29.19
N LEU A 306 16.45 -24.38 -29.88
CA LEU A 306 16.37 -22.95 -29.55
C LEU A 306 14.96 -22.36 -29.75
N HIS A 307 14.20 -22.83 -30.76
CA HIS A 307 12.80 -22.44 -30.94
C HIS A 307 11.86 -23.02 -29.88
N LEU A 308 12.06 -24.28 -29.46
CA LEU A 308 11.33 -24.87 -28.34
C LEU A 308 11.60 -24.10 -27.04
N LYS A 309 12.88 -23.85 -26.72
CA LYS A 309 13.28 -23.06 -25.55
C LYS A 309 12.67 -21.66 -25.54
N LEU A 310 12.66 -20.97 -26.69
CA LEU A 310 12.04 -19.64 -26.81
C LEU A 310 10.51 -19.67 -26.60
N ASN A 311 9.84 -20.76 -26.96
CA ASN A 311 8.41 -20.96 -26.69
C ASN A 311 8.15 -21.29 -25.21
N GLU A 312 8.98 -22.11 -24.56
CA GLU A 312 8.91 -22.33 -23.11
C GLU A 312 9.07 -21.03 -22.32
N ILE A 313 10.08 -20.21 -22.69
CA ILE A 313 10.32 -18.92 -22.05
C ILE A 313 9.10 -17.99 -22.24
N ARG A 314 8.41 -18.04 -23.39
CA ARG A 314 7.14 -17.31 -23.58
C ARG A 314 6.05 -17.82 -22.63
N ALA A 315 5.86 -19.13 -22.53
CA ALA A 315 4.85 -19.73 -21.65
C ALA A 315 5.11 -19.43 -20.16
N LYS A 316 6.36 -19.59 -19.71
CA LYS A 316 6.81 -19.24 -18.34
C LYS A 316 6.56 -17.75 -18.02
N ASN A 317 6.81 -16.85 -18.98
CA ASN A 317 6.46 -15.42 -18.82
C ASN A 317 4.95 -15.18 -18.70
N GLN A 318 4.11 -15.86 -19.52
CA GLN A 318 2.66 -15.71 -19.45
C GLN A 318 2.08 -16.18 -18.11
N ASP A 319 2.59 -17.29 -17.57
CA ASP A 319 2.24 -17.79 -16.22
C ASP A 319 2.63 -16.78 -15.12
N ILE A 320 3.82 -16.18 -15.20
CA ILE A 320 4.23 -15.12 -14.25
C ILE A 320 3.35 -13.87 -14.37
N TYR A 321 2.97 -13.44 -15.58
CA TYR A 321 2.01 -12.33 -15.75
C TYR A 321 0.66 -12.64 -15.12
N LYS A 322 0.13 -13.87 -15.29
CA LYS A 322 -1.13 -14.30 -14.67
C LYS A 322 -1.05 -14.27 -13.15
N LYS A 323 0.01 -14.82 -12.57
CA LYS A 323 0.26 -14.82 -11.11
C LYS A 323 0.42 -13.40 -10.56
N LEU A 324 1.11 -12.50 -11.25
CA LEU A 324 1.21 -11.10 -10.85
C LEU A 324 -0.16 -10.40 -10.80
N GLU A 325 -1.09 -10.72 -11.72
CA GLU A 325 -2.44 -10.16 -11.69
C GLU A 325 -3.31 -10.76 -10.58
N GLU A 326 -3.23 -12.07 -10.36
CA GLU A 326 -3.88 -12.77 -9.23
C GLU A 326 -3.40 -12.20 -7.88
N HIS A 327 -2.10 -11.91 -7.75
CA HIS A 327 -1.53 -11.28 -6.56
C HIS A 327 -2.04 -9.83 -6.37
N ARG A 328 -2.18 -9.04 -7.43
CA ARG A 328 -2.74 -7.68 -7.36
C ARG A 328 -4.19 -7.67 -6.88
N GLU A 329 -5.04 -8.52 -7.46
CA GLU A 329 -6.46 -8.53 -7.07
C GLU A 329 -6.65 -9.10 -5.66
N THR A 330 -5.86 -10.11 -5.27
CA THR A 330 -5.83 -10.61 -3.88
C THR A 330 -5.39 -9.52 -2.90
N LYS A 331 -4.34 -8.74 -3.24
CA LYS A 331 -3.83 -7.61 -2.46
C LYS A 331 -4.85 -6.48 -2.33
N LYS A 332 -5.59 -6.17 -3.41
CA LYS A 332 -6.69 -5.20 -3.45
C LYS A 332 -7.85 -5.63 -2.55
N SER A 333 -8.33 -6.88 -2.68
CA SER A 333 -9.37 -7.44 -1.81
C SER A 333 -8.94 -7.48 -0.32
N THR A 334 -7.67 -7.75 -0.03
CA THR A 334 -7.14 -7.72 1.35
C THR A 334 -7.02 -6.30 1.89
N HIS A 335 -6.70 -5.31 1.04
CA HIS A 335 -6.71 -3.90 1.45
C HIS A 335 -8.14 -3.39 1.73
N GLU A 336 -9.13 -3.77 0.91
CA GLU A 336 -10.54 -3.48 1.13
C GLU A 336 -11.05 -4.05 2.47
N LYS A 337 -10.66 -5.29 2.81
CA LYS A 337 -10.95 -5.88 4.13
C LYS A 337 -10.36 -5.07 5.28
N ILE A 338 -9.16 -4.49 5.13
CA ILE A 338 -8.58 -3.58 6.14
C ILE A 338 -9.45 -2.32 6.30
N LEU A 339 -9.90 -1.70 5.21
CA LEU A 339 -10.76 -0.50 5.27
C LEU A 339 -12.07 -0.81 6.00
N VAL A 340 -12.75 -1.89 5.62
CA VAL A 340 -14.00 -2.35 6.26
C VAL A 340 -13.80 -2.64 7.75
N GLU A 341 -12.68 -3.26 8.14
CA GLU A 341 -12.42 -3.59 9.56
C GLU A 341 -12.00 -2.36 10.39
N VAL A 342 -11.30 -1.40 9.77
CA VAL A 342 -11.01 -0.07 10.35
C VAL A 342 -12.30 0.72 10.56
N ASP A 343 -13.26 0.68 9.63
CA ASP A 343 -14.51 1.43 9.77
C ASP A 343 -15.44 0.83 10.83
N LYS A 344 -15.49 -0.51 10.97
CA LYS A 344 -16.13 -1.16 12.14
C LYS A 344 -15.47 -0.72 13.45
N GLN A 345 -14.13 -0.64 13.48
CA GLN A 345 -13.39 -0.18 14.67
C GLN A 345 -13.71 1.29 15.01
N LYS A 346 -13.86 2.17 14.01
CA LYS A 346 -14.32 3.57 14.20
C LYS A 346 -15.75 3.61 14.76
N GLN A 347 -16.68 2.86 14.16
CA GLN A 347 -18.07 2.78 14.62
C GLN A 347 -18.16 2.31 16.07
N TYR A 348 -17.40 1.25 16.42
CA TYR A 348 -17.33 0.73 17.77
C TYR A 348 -16.82 1.76 18.80
N VAL A 349 -15.74 2.49 18.46
CA VAL A 349 -15.21 3.56 19.32
C VAL A 349 -16.19 4.74 19.44
N ALA A 350 -16.96 5.04 18.39
CA ALA A 350 -18.00 6.08 18.44
C ALA A 350 -19.18 5.66 19.34
N GLU A 351 -19.70 4.43 19.20
CA GLU A 351 -20.76 3.88 20.06
C GLU A 351 -20.33 3.87 21.53
N ARG A 352 -19.10 3.39 21.81
CA ARG A 352 -18.54 3.36 23.17
C ARG A 352 -18.45 4.77 23.79
N LYS A 353 -18.09 5.79 23.01
CA LYS A 353 -18.10 7.20 23.47
C LYS A 353 -19.52 7.69 23.76
N VAL A 354 -20.47 7.46 22.87
CA VAL A 354 -21.88 7.86 23.06
C VAL A 354 -22.48 7.19 24.29
N LYS A 355 -22.16 5.91 24.54
CA LYS A 355 -22.59 5.20 25.74
C LYS A 355 -22.01 5.81 27.02
N GLN A 356 -20.70 6.07 27.04
CA GLN A 356 -20.04 6.72 28.19
C GLN A 356 -20.59 8.13 28.46
N GLN A 357 -20.91 8.90 27.42
CA GLN A 357 -21.52 10.21 27.56
C GLN A 357 -22.93 10.12 28.17
N LYS A 358 -23.80 9.23 27.66
CA LYS A 358 -25.15 9.00 28.22
C LYS A 358 -25.11 8.53 29.68
N GLU A 359 -24.16 7.67 30.04
CA GLU A 359 -23.96 7.23 31.42
C GLU A 359 -23.51 8.37 32.34
N TYR A 360 -22.68 9.29 31.84
CA TYR A 360 -22.25 10.50 32.57
C TYR A 360 -23.36 11.54 32.71
N GLU A 361 -24.13 11.80 31.66
CA GLU A 361 -25.29 12.70 31.67
C GLU A 361 -26.35 12.23 32.66
N LYS A 362 -26.68 10.93 32.65
CA LYS A 362 -27.60 10.32 33.63
C LYS A 362 -27.09 10.46 35.07
N GLN A 363 -25.79 10.31 35.32
CA GLN A 363 -25.20 10.57 36.65
C GLN A 363 -25.26 12.04 37.06
N GLN A 364 -25.19 13.00 36.13
CA GLN A 364 -25.40 14.41 36.45
C GLN A 364 -26.86 14.71 36.79
N GLU A 365 -27.80 14.16 36.01
CA GLU A 365 -29.24 14.31 36.25
C GLU A 365 -29.64 13.74 37.62
N GLU A 366 -29.16 12.53 37.96
CA GLU A 366 -29.42 11.91 39.25
C GLU A 366 -28.90 12.75 40.42
N ARG A 367 -27.68 13.32 40.31
CA ARG A 367 -27.13 14.23 41.35
C ARG A 367 -27.96 15.50 41.49
N LYS A 368 -28.40 16.11 40.38
CA LYS A 368 -29.27 17.30 40.39
C LYS A 368 -30.61 17.00 41.09
N ARG A 369 -31.21 15.85 40.79
CA ARG A 369 -32.44 15.36 41.43
C ARG A 369 -32.24 15.13 42.94
N GLN A 370 -31.16 14.46 43.35
CA GLN A 370 -30.84 14.25 44.76
C GLN A 370 -30.61 15.57 45.52
N GLN A 371 -29.98 16.56 44.88
CA GLN A 371 -29.83 17.90 45.45
C GLN A 371 -31.18 18.61 45.62
N GLN A 372 -32.04 18.60 44.60
CA GLN A 372 -33.39 19.19 44.68
C GLN A 372 -34.25 18.54 45.77
N GLU A 373 -34.22 17.22 45.89
CA GLU A 373 -34.94 16.48 46.96
C GLU A 373 -34.41 16.86 48.35
N TYR A 374 -33.08 17.00 48.50
CA TYR A 374 -32.47 17.46 49.75
C TYR A 374 -32.87 18.90 50.10
N GLU A 375 -32.89 19.81 49.12
CA GLU A 375 -33.29 21.22 49.31
C GLU A 375 -34.78 21.36 49.67
N GLU A 376 -35.68 20.63 49.01
CA GLU A 376 -37.10 20.60 49.38
C GLU A 376 -37.33 20.01 50.77
N LYS A 377 -36.67 18.89 51.09
CA LYS A 377 -36.72 18.25 52.42
C LYS A 377 -36.20 19.19 53.52
N LYS A 378 -35.15 19.97 53.23
CA LYS A 378 -34.62 21.01 54.12
C LYS A 378 -35.60 22.17 54.29
N ARG A 379 -36.28 22.61 53.23
CA ARG A 379 -37.33 23.64 53.29
C ARG A 379 -38.47 23.19 54.21
N LEU A 380 -39.03 22.00 53.97
CA LEU A 380 -40.12 21.43 54.77
C LEU A 380 -39.73 21.22 56.25
N ALA A 381 -38.47 20.84 56.53
CA ALA A 381 -37.98 20.70 57.90
C ALA A 381 -37.84 22.05 58.65
N ASN A 382 -37.45 23.12 57.96
CA ASN A 382 -37.42 24.46 58.53
C ASN A 382 -38.85 24.98 58.77
N GLU A 383 -39.74 24.82 57.79
CA GLU A 383 -41.13 25.24 57.85
C GLU A 383 -41.86 24.65 59.07
N LYS A 384 -41.68 23.34 59.33
CA LYS A 384 -42.20 22.68 60.54
C LYS A 384 -41.67 23.26 61.85
N ARG A 385 -40.36 23.53 61.93
CA ARG A 385 -39.73 24.14 63.12
C ARG A 385 -40.22 25.55 63.41
N GLU A 386 -40.59 26.31 62.38
CA GLU A 386 -41.16 27.64 62.55
C GLU A 386 -42.63 27.58 62.99
N THR A 387 -43.44 26.65 62.47
CA THR A 387 -44.80 26.42 63.00
C THR A 387 -44.80 25.92 64.44
N GLU A 388 -43.84 25.06 64.81
CA GLU A 388 -43.65 24.55 66.18
C GLU A 388 -43.34 25.68 67.16
N LYS A 389 -42.37 26.56 66.83
CA LYS A 389 -42.06 27.76 67.62
C LYS A 389 -43.22 28.74 67.78
N LEU A 390 -44.06 28.90 66.75
CA LEU A 390 -45.26 29.75 66.84
C LEU A 390 -46.36 29.16 67.73
N SER A 391 -46.26 27.87 68.10
CA SER A 391 -47.18 27.21 69.05
C SER A 391 -46.66 27.12 70.49
N GLU A 392 -45.41 27.49 70.78
CA GLU A 392 -44.89 27.58 72.15
C GLU A 392 -45.59 28.73 72.90
N ILE A 393 -46.09 28.47 74.13
CA ILE A 393 -46.90 29.43 74.88
C ILE A 393 -46.00 30.52 75.49
N PRO A 394 -46.19 31.82 75.15
CA PRO A 394 -45.39 32.89 75.72
C PRO A 394 -45.52 32.95 77.25
N TYR A 395 -44.39 33.13 77.93
CA TYR A 395 -44.26 33.18 79.40
C TYR A 395 -44.66 31.90 80.16
N GLU A 396 -44.89 30.76 79.49
CA GLU A 396 -45.24 29.48 80.13
C GLU A 396 -44.25 29.07 81.23
N LYS A 397 -42.94 29.22 80.95
CA LYS A 397 -41.87 28.89 81.90
C LYS A 397 -41.95 29.76 83.16
N GLN A 398 -42.16 31.07 83.00
CA GLN A 398 -42.33 32.02 84.10
C GLN A 398 -43.62 31.74 84.90
N ILE A 399 -44.72 31.37 84.23
CA ILE A 399 -45.97 30.94 84.87
C ILE A 399 -45.73 29.70 85.73
N ALA A 400 -45.08 28.67 85.17
CA ALA A 400 -44.75 27.44 85.91
C ALA A 400 -43.80 27.70 87.10
N THR A 401 -42.83 28.62 86.96
CA THR A 401 -41.97 29.03 88.07
C THR A 401 -42.77 29.76 89.16
N CYS A 402 -43.67 30.68 88.82
CA CYS A 402 -44.57 31.33 89.78
C CYS A 402 -45.45 30.30 90.53
N GLU A 403 -46.07 29.35 89.82
CA GLU A 403 -46.93 28.34 90.44
C GLU A 403 -46.13 27.36 91.32
N SER A 404 -44.89 27.04 90.93
CA SER A 404 -43.94 26.28 91.76
C SER A 404 -43.57 27.04 93.04
N LEU A 405 -43.27 28.34 92.93
CA LEU A 405 -42.98 29.20 94.09
C LEU A 405 -44.18 29.34 95.04
N ILE A 406 -45.39 29.53 94.51
CA ILE A 406 -46.62 29.59 95.33
C ILE A 406 -46.87 28.25 96.01
N ARG A 407 -46.70 27.13 95.31
CA ARG A 407 -46.80 25.78 95.88
C ARG A 407 -45.75 25.53 96.96
N HIS A 408 -44.51 25.99 96.76
CA HIS A 408 -43.46 25.93 97.77
C HIS A 408 -43.85 26.75 99.01
N MET A 409 -44.27 28.01 98.82
CA MET A 409 -44.71 28.89 99.91
C MET A 409 -45.92 28.34 100.69
N VAL A 410 -46.87 27.68 100.03
CA VAL A 410 -48.00 27.00 100.69
C VAL A 410 -47.58 25.73 101.45
N ASN A 411 -46.51 25.05 101.00
CA ASN A 411 -46.01 23.83 101.65
C ASN A 411 -45.14 24.11 102.89
N ILE A 412 -44.47 25.27 102.95
CA ILE A 412 -43.65 25.69 104.11
C ILE A 412 -44.45 26.41 105.20
N THR A 413 -45.67 26.87 104.93
CA THR A 413 -46.55 27.43 105.97
C THR A 413 -46.88 26.35 107.02
N PRO A 414 -46.66 26.59 108.32
CA PRO A 414 -47.08 25.66 109.37
C PRO A 414 -48.59 25.41 109.30
N LYS A 415 -48.99 24.16 109.08
CA LYS A 415 -50.41 23.77 109.09
C LYS A 415 -50.82 23.45 110.52
N GLU A 416 -51.94 24.01 110.98
CA GLU A 416 -52.48 23.70 112.31
C GLU A 416 -52.85 22.22 112.40
N THR A 417 -52.14 21.48 113.25
CA THR A 417 -52.23 20.02 113.28
C THR A 417 -53.47 19.53 114.03
N LYS A 418 -54.45 19.00 113.29
CA LYS A 418 -55.40 18.00 113.80
C LYS A 418 -55.11 16.65 113.15
N GLN A 419 -55.42 15.57 113.88
CA GLN A 419 -54.96 14.21 113.60
C GLN A 419 -55.89 13.44 112.63
N VAL A 420 -55.39 12.29 112.14
CA VAL A 420 -56.13 11.23 111.41
C VAL A 420 -56.47 11.67 109.95
N GLU A 421 -56.37 10.85 108.89
CA GLU A 421 -56.31 9.38 108.78
C GLU A 421 -55.26 8.89 107.76
N GLN A 422 -55.00 7.58 107.73
CA GLN A 422 -54.27 6.90 106.64
C GLN A 422 -55.21 6.62 105.45
N GLN A 423 -54.70 6.69 104.22
CA GLN A 423 -55.21 5.84 103.15
C GLN A 423 -54.17 5.58 102.06
N GLU A 424 -54.05 4.32 101.64
CA GLU A 424 -53.33 3.93 100.43
C GLU A 424 -54.07 4.44 99.18
N LYS A 425 -53.33 4.65 98.08
CA LYS A 425 -53.89 4.29 96.77
C LYS A 425 -52.82 3.81 95.79
N LYS A 426 -53.22 2.81 95.00
CA LYS A 426 -52.35 1.99 94.16
C LYS A 426 -52.06 2.64 92.80
N SER A 427 -51.05 2.05 92.17
CA SER A 427 -50.74 2.05 90.74
C SER A 427 -51.92 2.25 89.78
N GLU A 428 -51.64 2.93 88.67
CA GLU A 428 -52.23 2.60 87.38
C GLU A 428 -51.11 2.63 86.32
N GLU A 429 -51.05 1.61 85.46
CA GLU A 429 -50.06 1.52 84.37
C GLU A 429 -50.64 2.16 83.11
N VAL A 430 -49.84 2.93 82.37
CA VAL A 430 -50.16 3.31 80.98
C VAL A 430 -49.01 2.89 80.08
N GLU A 431 -49.07 1.61 79.77
CA GLU A 431 -48.74 0.94 78.51
C GLU A 431 -48.44 1.86 77.30
N GLY A 432 -47.42 1.50 76.50
CA GLY A 432 -47.27 2.00 75.12
C GLY A 432 -46.09 2.93 74.84
N PHE A 433 -44.85 2.39 74.79
CA PHE A 433 -43.74 3.07 74.12
C PHE A 433 -42.88 2.09 73.29
N GLU A 434 -43.37 1.75 72.10
CA GLU A 434 -42.71 0.82 71.17
C GLU A 434 -41.51 1.48 70.47
N LEU A 435 -40.38 1.55 71.18
CA LEU A 435 -39.17 2.23 70.71
C LEU A 435 -38.44 1.40 69.63
N TYR A 436 -38.77 1.64 68.36
CA TYR A 436 -38.09 1.04 67.21
C TYR A 436 -36.58 1.28 67.22
N LYS A 437 -35.82 0.24 67.60
CA LYS A 437 -34.35 0.22 67.60
C LYS A 437 -33.80 0.32 66.18
N LYS A 438 -33.43 1.53 65.74
CA LYS A 438 -32.47 1.68 64.64
C LYS A 438 -31.05 1.70 65.19
N VAL A 439 -30.30 0.65 64.84
CA VAL A 439 -28.87 0.52 65.13
C VAL A 439 -28.11 1.49 64.25
N ASP A 440 -27.44 2.47 64.85
CA ASP A 440 -26.40 3.24 64.16
C ASP A 440 -25.15 3.33 65.05
N LYS A 441 -24.02 2.83 64.52
CA LYS A 441 -22.79 2.62 65.29
C LYS A 441 -21.88 3.84 65.18
N ARG A 442 -21.90 4.73 66.19
CA ARG A 442 -20.79 5.69 66.41
C ARG A 442 -20.36 5.74 67.88
N PRO A 443 -19.08 5.51 68.20
CA PRO A 443 -18.57 5.60 69.56
C PRO A 443 -18.30 7.06 69.91
N GLN A 444 -19.04 7.62 70.89
CA GLN A 444 -18.64 8.86 71.54
C GLN A 444 -18.23 8.63 73.00
N SER A 445 -16.95 8.91 73.24
CA SER A 445 -16.39 9.56 74.43
C SER A 445 -16.99 9.18 75.79
N LYS A 446 -16.31 8.28 76.50
CA LYS A 446 -16.47 8.11 77.95
C LYS A 446 -16.09 9.41 78.68
N ARG A 447 -17.01 10.02 79.42
CA ARG A 447 -16.66 10.76 80.66
C ARG A 447 -17.58 10.30 81.78
N ALA A 448 -16.98 9.64 82.77
CA ALA A 448 -17.68 9.15 83.94
C ALA A 448 -17.89 10.26 84.98
N SER A 449 -18.84 10.05 85.87
CA SER A 449 -19.08 10.86 87.06
C SER A 449 -18.05 10.58 88.16
N ALA A 450 -17.84 11.53 89.08
CA ALA A 450 -17.53 11.25 90.49
C ALA A 450 -17.72 12.47 91.43
N LYS A 451 -18.45 12.23 92.52
CA LYS A 451 -18.23 12.67 93.91
C LYS A 451 -17.74 14.11 94.24
N SER A 452 -18.56 14.80 95.03
CA SER A 452 -18.22 15.28 96.38
C SER A 452 -19.52 15.38 97.19
N GLN A 453 -19.79 14.48 98.14
CA GLN A 453 -19.60 14.70 99.60
C GLN A 453 -20.25 15.99 100.12
N GLN A 454 -21.38 15.90 100.84
CA GLN A 454 -21.45 15.66 102.29
C GLN A 454 -20.70 16.73 103.11
N GLN A 455 -21.47 17.64 103.71
CA GLN A 455 -21.18 18.19 105.03
C GLN A 455 -22.45 18.19 105.89
N GLN A 456 -22.26 18.10 107.20
CA GLN A 456 -23.32 17.83 108.18
C GLN A 456 -23.81 19.13 108.86
N GLN A 457 -24.98 19.03 109.49
CA GLN A 457 -25.34 19.68 110.76
C GLN A 457 -24.87 21.12 111.00
N GLN A 458 -25.84 22.03 111.06
CA GLN A 458 -26.18 22.61 112.36
C GLN A 458 -27.66 23.01 112.41
N GLN A 459 -28.34 22.52 113.44
CA GLN A 459 -29.59 23.10 113.94
C GLN A 459 -29.21 24.18 114.94
N THR A 460 -29.63 25.41 114.68
CA THR A 460 -29.71 26.48 115.67
C THR A 460 -31.13 26.99 115.66
N GLU A 461 -31.80 26.89 116.79
CA GLU A 461 -33.22 27.23 116.91
C GLU A 461 -33.40 28.74 116.98
N THR A 462 -33.67 29.35 115.83
CA THR A 462 -34.50 30.56 115.78
C THR A 462 -35.79 30.16 115.08
N ALA A 463 -36.87 30.00 115.84
CA ALA A 463 -38.15 29.40 115.42
C ALA A 463 -38.97 30.23 114.40
N ASP A 464 -38.30 31.10 113.64
CA ASP A 464 -38.89 32.14 112.80
C ASP A 464 -38.06 32.41 111.52
N LYS A 465 -37.20 31.47 111.09
CA LYS A 465 -36.39 31.59 109.86
C LYS A 465 -36.55 30.40 108.92
N ILE A 466 -36.74 30.69 107.63
CA ILE A 466 -36.94 29.70 106.56
C ILE A 466 -35.60 29.37 105.89
N LYS A 467 -35.34 28.10 105.59
CA LYS A 467 -34.22 27.65 104.73
C LYS A 467 -34.75 27.22 103.36
N HIS A 468 -34.43 27.99 102.32
CA HIS A 468 -34.76 27.68 100.92
C HIS A 468 -33.63 26.87 100.26
N SER A 469 -33.94 26.11 99.19
CA SER A 469 -32.91 25.50 98.34
C SER A 469 -32.37 26.49 97.30
N PHE A 470 -31.21 26.20 96.71
CA PHE A 470 -30.63 27.03 95.65
C PHE A 470 -31.56 27.19 94.44
N ASP A 471 -32.23 26.11 94.01
CA ASP A 471 -33.20 26.16 92.91
C ASP A 471 -34.41 27.04 93.24
N THR A 472 -34.85 27.05 94.51
CA THR A 472 -35.91 27.95 94.99
C THR A 472 -35.44 29.41 95.03
N MET A 473 -34.18 29.68 95.40
CA MET A 473 -33.60 31.04 95.34
C MET A 473 -33.57 31.55 93.89
N ALA A 474 -33.06 30.74 92.95
CA ALA A 474 -33.02 31.07 91.53
C ALA A 474 -34.43 31.27 90.93
N ALA A 475 -35.41 30.49 91.39
CA ALA A 475 -36.81 30.70 91.04
C ALA A 475 -37.33 32.05 91.53
N PHE A 476 -37.11 32.43 92.80
CA PHE A 476 -37.50 33.74 93.34
C PHE A 476 -36.85 34.90 92.56
N GLU A 477 -35.56 34.79 92.24
CA GLU A 477 -34.82 35.78 91.45
C GLU A 477 -35.36 35.92 90.02
N SER A 478 -35.57 34.80 89.31
CA SER A 478 -36.05 34.80 87.92
C SER A 478 -37.46 35.37 87.73
N VAL A 479 -38.31 35.31 88.78
CA VAL A 479 -39.64 35.94 88.82
C VAL A 479 -39.56 37.37 89.40
N SER A 480 -38.44 37.72 90.03
CA SER A 480 -38.21 38.96 90.79
C SER A 480 -39.24 39.17 91.89
N VAL A 481 -39.40 38.17 92.76
CA VAL A 481 -40.20 38.20 93.99
C VAL A 481 -39.23 38.10 95.18
N PRO A 482 -39.36 38.95 96.22
CA PRO A 482 -38.52 38.84 97.41
C PRO A 482 -38.77 37.51 98.12
N MET A 483 -37.68 36.77 98.36
CA MET A 483 -37.70 35.51 99.11
C MET A 483 -38.08 35.78 100.57
N PRO A 484 -39.09 35.09 101.15
CA PRO A 484 -39.49 35.29 102.54
C PRO A 484 -38.39 34.73 103.46
N ILE A 485 -37.90 35.55 104.39
CA ILE A 485 -36.83 35.16 105.33
C ILE A 485 -37.45 34.52 106.58
N LYS A 486 -38.64 35.00 106.97
CA LYS A 486 -39.45 34.55 108.12
C LYS A 486 -40.79 33.99 107.67
N PHE A 487 -41.46 33.25 108.57
CA PHE A 487 -42.82 32.76 108.31
C PHE A 487 -43.85 33.90 108.19
N ALA A 488 -43.64 35.00 108.93
CA ALA A 488 -44.43 36.22 108.81
C ALA A 488 -44.36 36.89 107.41
N ASP A 489 -43.28 36.66 106.66
CA ASP A 489 -43.07 37.25 105.33
C ASP A 489 -43.77 36.43 104.21
N ILE A 490 -44.16 35.17 104.50
CA ILE A 490 -44.77 34.26 103.50
C ILE A 490 -46.03 34.86 102.85
N PRO A 491 -47.00 35.45 103.59
CA PRO A 491 -48.21 35.99 102.96
C PRO A 491 -47.91 37.11 101.96
N GLU A 492 -46.93 37.97 102.25
CA GLU A 492 -46.54 39.08 101.36
C GLU A 492 -45.77 38.58 100.13
N SER A 493 -44.81 37.66 100.31
CA SER A 493 -44.08 37.04 99.20
C SER A 493 -45.01 36.19 98.32
N LYS A 494 -45.99 35.50 98.92
CA LYS A 494 -47.04 34.75 98.21
C LYS A 494 -47.93 35.68 97.39
N ALA A 495 -48.43 36.77 97.99
CA ALA A 495 -49.23 37.77 97.27
C ALA A 495 -48.44 38.42 96.11
N LYS A 496 -47.15 38.70 96.29
CA LYS A 496 -46.26 39.19 95.22
C LYS A 496 -46.05 38.15 94.11
N ALA A 497 -45.93 36.85 94.44
CA ALA A 497 -45.87 35.78 93.46
C ALA A 497 -47.21 35.56 92.73
N GLU A 498 -48.35 35.73 93.40
CA GLU A 498 -49.68 35.67 92.80
C GLU A 498 -49.95 36.85 91.86
N ALA A 499 -49.54 38.07 92.25
CA ALA A 499 -49.57 39.23 91.36
C ALA A 499 -48.64 39.07 90.14
N LYS A 500 -47.45 38.47 90.32
CA LYS A 500 -46.55 38.10 89.21
C LYS A 500 -47.12 37.00 88.33
N LEU A 501 -47.78 35.99 88.91
CA LEU A 501 -48.50 34.94 88.17
C LEU A 501 -49.59 35.54 87.29
N GLU A 502 -50.42 36.44 87.83
CA GLU A 502 -51.41 37.17 87.04
C GLU A 502 -50.77 38.02 85.94
N HIS A 503 -49.68 38.74 86.25
CA HIS A 503 -48.96 39.56 85.27
C HIS A 503 -48.42 38.70 84.11
N TYR A 504 -47.78 37.57 84.39
CA TYR A 504 -47.32 36.65 83.34
C TYR A 504 -48.48 35.96 82.62
N LYS A 505 -49.61 35.65 83.27
CA LYS A 505 -50.81 35.15 82.59
C LYS A 505 -51.46 36.19 81.66
N LYS A 506 -51.45 37.48 82.04
CA LYS A 506 -51.92 38.60 81.19
C LYS A 506 -50.97 38.82 79.99
N LEU A 507 -49.65 38.83 80.22
CA LEU A 507 -48.66 38.88 79.13
C LEU A 507 -48.69 37.63 78.23
N SER A 508 -48.98 36.46 78.80
CA SER A 508 -49.17 35.21 78.06
C SER A 508 -50.40 35.29 77.17
N ALA A 509 -51.55 35.76 77.67
CA ALA A 509 -52.75 35.97 76.86
C ALA A 509 -52.50 36.91 75.66
N ILE A 510 -51.84 38.04 75.89
CA ILE A 510 -51.43 38.99 74.83
C ILE A 510 -50.49 38.30 73.82
N GLY A 511 -49.47 37.58 74.32
CA GLY A 511 -48.52 36.84 73.48
C GLY A 511 -49.16 35.70 72.68
N ILE A 512 -50.15 34.99 73.25
CA ILE A 512 -50.95 33.96 72.56
C ILE A 512 -51.76 34.61 71.43
N GLU A 513 -52.37 35.78 71.65
CA GLU A 513 -53.12 36.48 70.62
C GLU A 513 -52.20 36.99 69.49
N GLU A 514 -51.01 37.51 69.83
CA GLU A 514 -49.96 37.83 68.86
C GLU A 514 -49.47 36.61 68.08
N ASN A 515 -49.15 35.49 68.75
CA ASN A 515 -48.69 34.27 68.11
C ASN A 515 -49.78 33.67 67.21
N LYS A 516 -51.05 33.71 67.65
CA LYS A 516 -52.20 33.32 66.82
C LYS A 516 -52.31 34.16 65.56
N LYS A 517 -52.22 35.50 65.66
CA LYS A 517 -52.22 36.39 64.49
C LYS A 517 -51.03 36.13 63.55
N LYS A 518 -49.83 35.93 64.09
CA LYS A 518 -48.62 35.58 63.31
C LYS A 518 -48.78 34.22 62.60
N LEU A 519 -49.37 33.22 63.27
CA LEU A 519 -49.64 31.90 62.71
C LEU A 519 -50.76 31.94 61.66
N GLU A 520 -51.80 32.74 61.86
CA GLU A 520 -52.90 32.95 60.91
C GLU A 520 -52.43 33.66 59.63
N ILE A 521 -51.64 34.74 59.76
CA ILE A 521 -50.96 35.40 58.63
C ILE A 521 -50.08 34.39 57.89
N ARG A 522 -49.28 33.59 58.60
CA ARG A 522 -48.38 32.61 57.99
C ARG A 522 -49.11 31.44 57.32
N LEU A 523 -50.26 31.01 57.83
CA LEU A 523 -51.13 30.05 57.15
C LEU A 523 -51.75 30.65 55.87
N ALA A 524 -52.14 31.93 55.90
CA ALA A 524 -52.62 32.63 54.72
C ALA A 524 -51.52 32.81 53.66
N GLU A 525 -50.28 33.12 54.06
CA GLU A 525 -49.11 33.14 53.17
C GLU A 525 -48.88 31.77 52.52
N LEU A 526 -48.91 30.68 53.29
CA LEU A 526 -48.73 29.32 52.76
C LEU A 526 -49.86 28.92 51.79
N ALA A 527 -51.11 29.26 52.11
CA ALA A 527 -52.26 29.02 51.23
C ALA A 527 -52.15 29.80 49.91
N ASN A 528 -51.74 31.07 49.96
CA ASN A 528 -51.52 31.90 48.78
C ASN A 528 -50.31 31.42 47.95
N LYS A 529 -49.24 30.95 48.61
CA LYS A 529 -48.04 30.41 47.96
C LYS A 529 -48.31 29.10 47.22
N ASN A 530 -49.22 28.26 47.72
CA ASN A 530 -49.69 27.08 47.02
C ASN A 530 -50.57 27.45 45.81
N LYS A 531 -51.55 28.37 45.97
CA LYS A 531 -52.35 28.88 44.85
C LYS A 531 -51.51 29.48 43.72
N ALA A 532 -50.47 30.23 44.05
CA ALA A 532 -49.53 30.78 43.07
C ALA A 532 -48.77 29.68 42.29
N LYS A 533 -48.43 28.57 42.96
CA LYS A 533 -47.72 27.44 42.33
C LYS A 533 -48.58 26.71 41.30
N ASP A 534 -49.87 26.49 41.59
CA ASP A 534 -50.79 25.82 40.66
C ASP A 534 -51.17 26.72 39.45
N THR A 535 -51.15 28.04 39.62
CA THR A 535 -51.52 29.00 38.56
C THR A 535 -50.45 29.16 37.46
N THR A 536 -49.23 28.65 37.65
CA THR A 536 -48.10 28.85 36.71
C THR A 536 -47.84 27.64 35.77
N THR A 537 -48.84 26.78 35.55
CA THR A 537 -48.72 25.61 34.65
C THR A 537 -49.80 25.57 33.56
N ALA A 538 -50.33 26.74 33.16
CA ALA A 538 -51.52 26.83 32.29
C ALA A 538 -51.47 27.90 31.18
N THR A 539 -50.31 28.48 30.83
CA THR A 539 -50.22 29.46 29.72
C THR A 539 -48.85 29.45 28.99
N THR A 540 -48.56 28.41 28.19
CA THR A 540 -47.51 28.49 27.15
C THR A 540 -47.78 27.54 25.97
N THR A 541 -48.98 27.64 25.41
CA THR A 541 -49.31 27.08 24.09
C THR A 541 -49.51 28.25 23.12
N ASP A 542 -49.32 28.01 21.82
CA ASP A 542 -49.61 28.92 20.70
C ASP A 542 -48.78 30.22 20.60
N ALA A 543 -47.69 30.15 19.83
CA ALA A 543 -47.37 31.17 18.83
C ALA A 543 -46.44 30.63 17.73
N THR A 544 -46.65 31.10 16.49
CA THR A 544 -45.72 31.05 15.33
C THR A 544 -45.83 29.88 14.32
N THR A 545 -46.90 29.95 13.53
CA THR A 545 -46.83 30.08 12.05
C THR A 545 -46.22 28.96 11.21
N THR A 546 -47.10 28.03 10.81
CA THR A 546 -47.46 27.74 9.40
C THR A 546 -46.53 28.20 8.27
N SER A 547 -46.00 27.25 7.51
CA SER A 547 -45.86 27.38 6.04
C SER A 547 -45.89 26.00 5.40
N SER A 548 -46.59 25.84 4.27
CA SER A 548 -46.88 24.55 3.64
C SER A 548 -46.27 24.45 2.24
N THR A 549 -45.97 23.23 1.78
CA THR A 549 -46.39 22.75 0.45
C THR A 549 -46.16 21.24 0.24
N THR A 550 -47.24 20.56 -0.13
CA THR A 550 -47.38 19.42 -1.07
C THR A 550 -46.50 18.16 -1.02
N ALA A 551 -47.08 17.04 -1.47
CA ALA A 551 -46.45 15.72 -1.63
C ALA A 551 -46.85 15.07 -2.98
N ALA A 552 -46.11 14.02 -3.38
CA ALA A 552 -46.27 13.21 -4.61
C ALA A 552 -45.98 13.97 -5.94
N THR A 553 -45.60 13.36 -7.06
CA THR A 553 -45.84 11.97 -7.54
C THR A 553 -44.74 11.51 -8.53
N GLU A 554 -44.33 10.23 -8.46
CA GLU A 554 -43.73 9.34 -9.50
C GLU A 554 -42.58 9.72 -10.48
N SER A 555 -41.95 8.65 -11.00
CA SER A 555 -41.41 8.46 -12.35
C SER A 555 -39.92 8.68 -12.73
N THR A 556 -39.16 7.58 -12.60
CA THR A 556 -38.44 6.84 -13.68
C THR A 556 -37.18 7.40 -14.40
N THR A 557 -36.21 6.49 -14.60
CA THR A 557 -35.27 6.30 -15.75
C THR A 557 -33.88 7.00 -15.86
N THR A 558 -32.84 6.16 -15.69
CA THR A 558 -31.60 5.97 -16.51
C THR A 558 -30.36 6.89 -16.50
N THR A 559 -29.21 6.19 -16.65
CA THR A 559 -27.90 6.56 -17.27
C THR A 559 -27.01 7.67 -16.66
N ALA A 560 -26.03 7.22 -15.87
CA ALA A 560 -24.60 7.07 -16.22
C ALA A 560 -23.75 8.27 -16.75
N THR A 561 -22.43 8.14 -16.47
CA THR A 561 -21.24 8.75 -17.13
C THR A 561 -20.46 9.77 -16.28
N THR A 562 -19.40 9.25 -15.64
CA THR A 562 -17.98 9.68 -15.63
C THR A 562 -17.56 11.16 -15.77
N GLU A 563 -16.47 11.52 -15.06
CA GLU A 563 -15.53 12.64 -15.36
C GLU A 563 -16.07 14.09 -15.15
N SER A 564 -15.24 15.13 -14.92
CA SER A 564 -13.82 15.25 -14.58
C SER A 564 -13.51 16.58 -13.87
N THR A 565 -12.47 16.60 -13.02
CA THR A 565 -11.54 17.72 -12.73
C THR A 565 -12.07 19.17 -12.61
N GLN A 566 -11.94 19.77 -11.42
CA GLN A 566 -11.15 21.01 -11.24
C GLN A 566 -10.83 21.33 -9.76
N SER A 567 -9.61 21.84 -9.52
CA SER A 567 -9.24 22.60 -8.32
C SER A 567 -9.46 24.10 -8.58
N PRO A 568 -9.52 24.97 -7.56
CA PRO A 568 -8.28 25.69 -7.23
C PRO A 568 -8.05 26.09 -5.74
N THR A 569 -6.76 26.14 -5.40
CA THR A 569 -6.04 27.08 -4.52
C THR A 569 -6.69 27.80 -3.31
N SER A 570 -6.01 27.65 -2.17
CA SER A 570 -5.64 28.70 -1.19
C SER A 570 -6.70 29.61 -0.55
N ASN A 571 -6.75 29.58 0.79
CA ASN A 571 -5.99 30.58 1.54
C ASN A 571 -5.46 30.02 2.87
N VAL A 572 -4.37 30.61 3.36
CA VAL A 572 -3.83 30.39 4.72
C VAL A 572 -3.82 31.76 5.39
N GLU A 573 -4.61 31.91 6.44
CA GLU A 573 -4.63 33.11 7.27
C GLU A 573 -3.98 32.79 8.62
N VAL A 574 -2.97 33.58 8.98
CA VAL A 574 -2.19 33.41 10.21
C VAL A 574 -2.61 34.52 11.16
N GLU A 575 -3.55 34.22 12.04
CA GLU A 575 -3.95 35.12 13.11
C GLU A 575 -3.05 34.90 14.34
N ALA A 576 -2.53 35.99 14.91
CA ALA A 576 -1.60 35.94 16.03
C ALA A 576 -1.98 36.96 17.10
N GLN A 577 -2.16 36.47 18.33
CA GLN A 577 -2.16 37.23 19.59
C GLN A 577 -1.79 36.28 20.74
#